data_AF-A0A6C2YIF3-F1
#
_entry.id   AF-A0A6C2YIF3-F1
#
_cell.length_a   1.000
_cell.length_b   1.000
_cell.length_c   1.000
_cell.angle_alpha   90.00
_cell.angle_beta   90.00
_cell.angle_gamma   90.00
#
_symmetry.space_group_name_H-M   'P 1'
#
loop_
_entity.id
_entity.type
_entity.pdbx_description
1 polymer ?
#
loop_
_entity_poly.entity_id
_entity_poly.type
_entity_poly.pdbx_seq_one_letter_code
_entity_poly.pdbx_strand_id
1 'polypeptide(L)'
;MSLQEATAAYEAGDLYWPITLLNELEDARQGRGFDWVVSCAVMFLERADGEDRRSLLQWVQDVAAAKESRNLAGLREKSLEIWHLQRDQRHTAVSHLYAALLDFLEGNYREYRKTIFYAISALSRDPAFSQAGLSIPEEVFVKMRTGTSPMP
;
A
#
# COMPACT_ATOMS: atom_id res chain seq x y z
N MET A 1 -12.88 8.08 -13.04
CA MET A 1 -11.90 7.18 -13.66
C MET A 1 -12.27 5.76 -13.25
N SER A 2 -12.44 4.83 -14.19
CA SER A 2 -12.74 3.41 -13.94
C SER A 2 -11.47 2.63 -13.57
N LEU A 3 -11.63 1.40 -13.06
CA LEU A 3 -10.47 0.50 -12.82
C LEU A 3 -9.64 0.31 -14.09
N GLN A 4 -10.31 0.13 -15.24
CA GLN A 4 -9.66 -0.03 -16.54
C GLN A 4 -8.82 1.20 -16.94
N GLU A 5 -9.34 2.40 -16.68
CA GLU A 5 -8.61 3.65 -16.92
C GLU A 5 -7.41 3.81 -15.96
N ALA A 6 -7.54 3.36 -14.71
CA ALA A 6 -6.42 3.36 -13.76
C ALA A 6 -5.34 2.33 -14.15
N THR A 7 -5.72 1.16 -14.64
CA THR A 7 -4.81 0.15 -15.19
C THR A 7 -4.05 0.70 -16.39
N ALA A 8 -4.76 1.32 -17.34
CA ALA A 8 -4.10 1.96 -18.50
C ALA A 8 -3.14 3.08 -18.07
N ALA A 9 -3.51 3.90 -17.08
CA ALA A 9 -2.64 4.96 -16.54
C ALA A 9 -1.39 4.37 -15.86
N TYR A 10 -1.54 3.30 -15.09
CA TYR A 10 -0.42 2.57 -14.48
C TYR A 10 0.54 2.01 -15.54
N GLU A 11 0.01 1.34 -16.56
CA GLU A 11 0.79 0.78 -17.67
C GLU A 11 1.51 1.87 -18.49
N ALA A 12 0.91 3.07 -18.58
CA ALA A 12 1.52 4.25 -19.20
C ALA A 12 2.55 4.95 -18.30
N GLY A 13 2.74 4.50 -17.06
CA GLY A 13 3.68 5.09 -16.10
C GLY A 13 3.19 6.39 -15.44
N ASP A 14 1.89 6.67 -15.46
CA ASP A 14 1.33 7.86 -14.79
C ASP A 14 1.48 7.74 -13.28
N LEU A 15 2.21 8.66 -12.65
CA LEU A 15 2.47 8.68 -11.21
C LEU A 15 1.21 8.89 -10.35
N TYR A 16 0.10 9.33 -10.95
CA TYR A 16 -1.15 9.64 -10.28
C TYR A 16 -2.23 8.58 -10.47
N TRP A 17 -1.92 7.47 -11.16
CA TRP A 17 -2.83 6.34 -11.38
C TRP A 17 -3.59 5.86 -10.11
N PRO A 18 -2.99 5.83 -8.89
CA PRO A 18 -3.68 5.28 -7.73
C PRO A 18 -4.74 6.22 -7.15
N ILE A 19 -4.72 7.53 -7.47
CA ILE A 19 -5.53 8.54 -6.77
C ILE A 19 -7.01 8.21 -6.82
N THR A 20 -7.54 7.86 -8.00
CA THR A 20 -8.98 7.62 -8.12
C THR A 20 -9.39 6.32 -7.43
N LEU A 21 -8.59 5.26 -7.54
CA LEU A 21 -8.87 3.99 -6.86
C LEU A 21 -8.85 4.15 -5.33
N LEU A 22 -7.87 4.89 -4.80
CA LEU A 22 -7.81 5.18 -3.38
C LEU A 22 -9.03 5.98 -2.91
N ASN A 23 -9.45 7.00 -3.66
CA ASN A 23 -10.65 7.77 -3.32
C ASN A 23 -11.90 6.87 -3.33
N GLU A 24 -12.07 6.04 -4.36
CA GLU A 24 -13.20 5.12 -4.48
C GLU A 24 -13.26 4.13 -3.30
N LEU A 25 -12.12 3.58 -2.89
CA LEU A 25 -12.05 2.68 -1.74
C LEU A 25 -12.38 3.40 -0.43
N GLU A 26 -11.83 4.59 -0.23
CA GLU A 26 -12.06 5.39 0.98
C GLU A 26 -13.50 5.89 1.08
N ASP A 27 -14.16 6.20 -0.04
CA ASP A 27 -15.57 6.58 -0.09
C ASP A 27 -16.49 5.39 0.21
N ALA A 28 -16.10 4.18 -0.21
CA ALA A 28 -16.85 2.96 0.10
C ALA A 28 -16.78 2.61 1.60
N ARG A 29 -15.60 2.73 2.21
CA ARG A 29 -15.40 2.69 3.66
C ARG A 29 -14.01 3.21 4.00
N GLN A 30 -13.96 4.15 4.93
CA GLN A 30 -12.73 4.71 5.46
C GLN A 30 -11.76 3.61 5.93
N GLY A 31 -10.51 3.70 5.47
CA GLY A 31 -9.44 2.73 5.76
C GLY A 31 -9.32 1.57 4.77
N ARG A 32 -10.21 1.43 3.78
CA ARG A 32 -10.09 0.38 2.75
C ARG A 32 -8.94 0.61 1.77
N GLY A 33 -8.58 1.87 1.53
CA GLY A 33 -7.37 2.20 0.77
C GLY A 33 -6.16 1.54 1.42
N PHE A 34 -6.04 1.63 2.76
CA PHE A 34 -4.96 1.00 3.53
C PHE A 34 -4.91 -0.50 3.32
N ASP A 35 -6.04 -1.18 3.49
CA ASP A 35 -6.12 -2.63 3.35
C ASP A 35 -5.74 -3.09 1.93
N TRP A 36 -6.15 -2.32 0.92
CA TRP A 36 -5.77 -2.57 -0.46
C TRP A 36 -4.27 -2.38 -0.71
N VAL A 37 -3.67 -1.30 -0.24
CA VAL A 37 -2.22 -1.06 -0.43
C VAL A 37 -1.38 -2.07 0.34
N VAL A 38 -1.77 -2.45 1.55
CA VAL A 38 -1.13 -3.55 2.31
C VAL A 38 -1.19 -4.86 1.51
N SER A 39 -2.35 -5.19 0.95
CA SER A 39 -2.51 -6.40 0.14
C SER A 39 -1.63 -6.37 -1.12
N CYS A 40 -1.54 -5.21 -1.79
CA CYS A 40 -0.63 -5.02 -2.92
C CYS A 40 0.83 -5.21 -2.49
N ALA A 41 1.23 -4.65 -1.34
CA ALA A 41 2.57 -4.78 -0.80
C ALA A 41 2.93 -6.24 -0.50
N VAL A 42 2.02 -7.00 0.14
CA VAL A 42 2.23 -8.44 0.39
C VAL A 42 2.41 -9.20 -0.92
N MET A 43 1.47 -9.08 -1.86
CA MET A 43 1.55 -9.78 -3.15
C MET A 43 2.83 -9.45 -3.91
N PHE A 44 3.27 -8.20 -3.83
CA PHE A 44 4.49 -7.76 -4.48
C PHE A 44 5.73 -8.35 -3.81
N LEU A 45 5.85 -8.20 -2.49
CA LEU A 45 7.00 -8.67 -1.73
C LEU A 45 7.13 -10.20 -1.75
N GLU A 46 6.02 -10.94 -1.83
CA GLU A 46 6.05 -12.40 -2.01
C GLU A 46 6.66 -12.83 -3.35
N ARG A 47 6.55 -11.99 -4.38
CA ARG A 47 7.07 -12.25 -5.74
C ARG A 47 8.44 -11.64 -5.99
N ALA A 48 8.87 -10.70 -5.14
CA ALA A 48 10.17 -10.06 -5.24
C ALA A 48 11.28 -10.97 -4.73
N ASP A 49 12.44 -10.92 -5.38
CA ASP A 49 13.70 -11.44 -4.85
C ASP A 49 14.42 -10.36 -4.03
N GLY A 50 15.10 -10.76 -2.96
CA GLY A 50 15.84 -9.87 -2.07
C GLY A 50 16.16 -10.50 -0.71
N GLU A 51 17.33 -10.17 -0.15
CA GLU A 51 17.77 -10.66 1.17
C GLU A 51 16.87 -10.16 2.31
N ASP A 52 16.26 -8.98 2.13
CA ASP A 52 15.41 -8.28 3.08
C ASP A 52 13.93 -8.65 2.99
N ARG A 53 13.53 -9.44 1.98
CA ARG A 53 12.12 -9.81 1.70
C ARG A 53 11.36 -10.27 2.94
N ARG A 54 11.98 -11.14 3.75
CA ARG A 54 11.36 -11.68 4.97
C ARG A 54 11.05 -10.57 5.97
N SER A 55 11.98 -9.64 6.18
CA SER A 55 11.82 -8.51 7.10
C SER A 55 10.75 -7.55 6.61
N LEU A 56 10.75 -7.23 5.31
CA LEU A 56 9.73 -6.36 4.70
C LEU A 56 8.32 -6.97 4.82
N LEU A 57 8.18 -8.27 4.51
CA LEU A 57 6.90 -8.97 4.69
C LEU A 57 6.44 -8.96 6.14
N GLN A 58 7.34 -9.20 7.09
CA GLN A 58 7.01 -9.14 8.52
C GLN A 58 6.53 -7.75 8.91
N TRP A 59 7.21 -6.68 8.49
CA TRP A 59 6.79 -5.31 8.80
C TRP A 59 5.43 -4.92 8.17
N VAL A 60 5.15 -5.41 6.96
CA VAL A 60 3.82 -5.24 6.34
C VAL A 60 2.74 -6.00 7.11
N GLN A 61 3.04 -7.18 7.65
CA GLN A 61 2.11 -7.92 8.52
C GLN A 61 1.92 -7.23 9.88
N ASP A 62 3.00 -6.72 10.46
CA ASP A 62 2.98 -6.01 11.74
C ASP A 62 2.11 -4.75 11.66
N VAL A 63 2.23 -3.96 10.57
CA VAL A 63 1.39 -2.77 10.39
C VAL A 63 -0.08 -3.13 10.18
N ALA A 64 -0.39 -4.24 9.50
CA ALA A 64 -1.75 -4.74 9.38
C ALA A 64 -2.34 -5.14 10.76
N ALA A 65 -1.58 -5.89 11.56
CA ALA A 65 -1.99 -6.28 12.91
C ALA A 65 -2.14 -5.09 13.87
N ALA A 66 -1.29 -4.06 13.72
CA ALA A 66 -1.40 -2.82 14.48
C ALA A 66 -2.70 -2.06 14.16
N LYS A 67 -3.16 -2.08 12.90
CA LYS A 67 -4.45 -1.51 12.50
C LYS A 67 -5.62 -2.21 13.18
N GLU A 68 -5.64 -3.54 13.17
CA GLU A 68 -6.71 -4.34 13.79
C GLU A 68 -6.81 -4.12 15.30
N SER A 69 -5.67 -4.08 15.97
CA SER A 69 -5.57 -3.82 17.42
C SER A 69 -5.68 -2.34 17.80
N ARG A 70 -5.72 -1.43 16.81
CA ARG A 70 -5.65 0.03 16.99
C ARG A 70 -4.46 0.48 17.84
N ASN A 71 -3.34 -0.22 17.72
CA ASN A 71 -2.13 0.06 18.48
C ASN A 71 -1.28 1.15 17.81
N LEU A 72 -1.18 2.31 18.47
CA LEU A 72 -0.37 3.44 18.03
C LEU A 72 1.11 3.34 18.46
N ALA A 73 1.42 2.48 19.43
CA ALA A 73 2.73 2.45 20.08
C ALA A 73 3.83 2.06 19.07
N GLY A 74 4.87 2.88 19.01
CA GLY A 74 6.05 2.62 18.16
C GLY A 74 5.85 2.81 16.66
N LEU A 75 4.66 3.16 16.17
CA LEU A 75 4.45 3.32 14.72
C LEU A 75 5.33 4.41 14.10
N ARG A 76 5.43 5.56 14.77
CA ARG A 76 6.29 6.67 14.33
C ARG A 76 7.76 6.29 14.32
N GLU A 77 8.23 5.70 15.42
CA GLU A 77 9.62 5.27 15.59
C GLU A 77 9.98 4.25 14.52
N LYS A 78 9.10 3.28 14.27
CA LYS A 78 9.32 2.26 13.25
C LYS A 78 9.31 2.82 11.84
N SER A 79 8.40 3.75 11.54
CA SER A 79 8.40 4.46 10.26
C SER A 79 9.74 5.17 9.99
N LEU A 80 10.27 5.89 10.97
CA LEU A 80 11.56 6.59 10.87
C LEU A 80 12.74 5.62 10.80
N GLU A 81 12.73 4.56 11.61
CA GLU A 81 13.76 3.51 11.59
C GLU A 81 13.90 2.92 10.18
N ILE A 82 12.79 2.50 9.57
CA ILE A 82 12.77 1.91 8.22
C ILE A 82 13.23 2.93 7.18
N TRP A 83 12.78 4.19 7.27
CA TRP A 83 13.21 5.27 6.37
C TRP A 83 14.73 5.50 6.38
N HIS A 84 15.35 5.35 7.55
CA HIS A 84 16.79 5.53 7.72
C HIS A 84 17.61 4.28 7.43
N LEU A 85 16.99 3.09 7.40
CA LEU A 85 17.67 1.82 7.18
C LEU A 85 18.21 1.69 5.75
N GLN A 86 17.34 1.85 4.74
CA GLN A 86 17.68 1.83 3.33
C GLN A 86 16.81 2.80 2.55
N ARG A 87 17.37 3.43 1.51
CA ARG A 87 16.68 4.41 0.67
C ARG A 87 16.25 3.83 -0.67
N ASP A 88 15.68 2.63 -0.66
CA ASP A 88 15.01 2.04 -1.82
C ASP A 88 13.49 2.20 -1.75
N GLN A 89 12.82 1.80 -2.83
CA GLN A 89 11.37 1.95 -2.97
C GLN A 89 10.56 1.07 -2.01
N ARG A 90 11.07 -0.12 -1.65
CA ARG A 90 10.36 -1.08 -0.77
C ARG A 90 10.37 -0.57 0.65
N HIS A 91 11.53 -0.19 1.17
CA HIS A 91 11.66 0.40 2.50
C HIS A 91 10.88 1.72 2.61
N THR A 92 10.94 2.56 1.56
CA THR A 92 10.15 3.79 1.48
C THR A 92 8.65 3.50 1.58
N ALA A 93 8.15 2.52 0.83
CA ALA A 93 6.76 2.13 0.88
C ALA A 93 6.32 1.64 2.26
N VAL A 94 7.09 0.73 2.87
CA VAL A 94 6.78 0.20 4.20
C VAL A 94 6.84 1.31 5.26
N SER A 95 7.84 2.20 5.21
CA SER A 95 7.92 3.37 6.08
C SER A 95 6.66 4.24 5.97
N HIS A 96 6.18 4.49 4.75
CA HIS A 96 4.93 5.22 4.51
C HIS A 96 3.69 4.46 5.00
N LEU A 97 3.65 3.13 4.94
CA LEU A 97 2.54 2.36 5.52
C LEU A 97 2.42 2.59 7.03
N TYR A 98 3.54 2.57 7.77
CA TYR A 98 3.52 2.87 9.21
C TYR A 98 3.07 4.31 9.50
N ALA A 99 3.57 5.28 8.74
CA ALA A 99 3.15 6.68 8.89
C ALA A 99 1.66 6.87 8.54
N ALA A 100 1.18 6.23 7.47
CA ALA A 100 -0.23 6.28 7.08
C ALA A 100 -1.12 5.68 8.17
N LEU A 101 -0.72 4.56 8.78
CA LEU A 101 -1.48 3.98 9.88
C LEU A 101 -1.52 4.91 11.10
N LEU A 102 -0.40 5.53 11.44
CA LEU A 102 -0.35 6.51 12.52
C LEU A 102 -1.34 7.65 12.27
N ASP A 103 -1.27 8.28 11.10
CA ASP A 103 -2.17 9.36 10.70
C ASP A 103 -3.64 8.91 10.74
N PHE A 104 -3.92 7.68 10.30
CA PHE A 104 -5.26 7.11 10.31
C PHE A 104 -5.81 6.94 11.73
N LEU A 105 -5.01 6.38 12.63
CA LEU A 105 -5.42 6.12 14.03
C LEU A 105 -5.51 7.42 14.85
N GLU A 106 -4.74 8.45 14.51
CA GLU A 106 -4.83 9.80 15.08
C GLU A 106 -5.99 10.63 14.52
N GLY A 107 -6.67 10.17 13.45
CA GLY A 107 -7.76 10.89 12.79
C GLY A 107 -7.30 11.96 11.79
N ASN A 108 -6.02 12.00 11.45
CA ASN A 108 -5.41 12.91 10.48
C ASN A 108 -5.64 12.44 9.03
N TYR A 109 -6.91 12.32 8.63
CA TYR A 109 -7.29 11.64 7.37
C TYR A 109 -6.70 12.25 6.09
N ARG A 110 -6.41 13.56 6.09
CA ARG A 110 -5.74 14.23 4.98
C ARG A 110 -4.31 13.72 4.79
N GLU A 111 -3.52 13.69 5.87
CA GLU A 111 -2.14 13.19 5.81
C GLU A 111 -2.14 11.68 5.57
N TYR A 112 -3.05 10.93 6.20
CA TYR A 112 -3.25 9.51 5.90
C TYR A 112 -3.40 9.24 4.39
N ARG A 113 -4.34 9.92 3.71
CA ARG A 113 -4.60 9.74 2.27
C ARG A 113 -3.40 10.11 1.39
N LYS A 114 -2.62 11.11 1.81
CA LYS A 114 -1.40 11.52 1.12
C LYS A 114 -0.27 10.49 1.33
N THR A 115 -0.08 10.03 2.56
CA THR A 115 0.97 9.09 2.92
C THR A 115 0.72 7.72 2.29
N ILE A 116 -0.53 7.25 2.26
CA ILE A 116 -0.86 6.00 1.58
C ILE A 116 -0.67 6.08 0.05
N PHE A 117 -0.98 7.23 -0.56
CA PHE A 117 -0.68 7.48 -1.96
C PHE A 117 0.84 7.37 -2.22
N TYR A 118 1.68 7.91 -1.33
CA TYR A 118 3.12 7.75 -1.45
C TYR A 118 3.59 6.30 -1.29
N ALA A 119 2.97 5.52 -0.40
CA ALA A 119 3.30 4.11 -0.23
C ALA A 119 3.09 3.31 -1.54
N ILE A 120 1.91 3.40 -2.15
CA ILE A 120 1.61 2.69 -3.40
C ILE A 120 2.40 3.25 -4.60
N SER A 121 2.67 4.56 -4.62
CA SER A 121 3.51 5.17 -5.64
C SER A 121 4.97 4.70 -5.55
N ALA A 122 5.49 4.48 -4.34
CA ALA A 122 6.83 3.92 -4.16
C ALA A 122 6.86 2.45 -4.60
N LEU A 123 5.89 1.62 -4.16
CA LEU A 123 5.79 0.21 -4.59
C LEU A 123 5.74 0.07 -6.11
N SER A 124 4.91 0.88 -6.77
CA SER A 124 4.76 0.83 -8.23
C SER A 124 5.99 1.25 -9.02
N ARG A 125 6.94 1.94 -8.38
CA ARG A 125 8.23 2.32 -8.96
C ARG A 125 9.34 1.30 -8.70
N ASP A 126 9.09 0.27 -7.90
CA ASP A 126 10.09 -0.78 -7.71
C ASP A 126 10.30 -1.53 -9.04
N PRO A 127 11.56 -1.67 -9.50
CA PRO A 127 11.84 -2.34 -10.77
C PRO A 127 11.33 -3.78 -10.82
N ALA A 128 11.28 -4.50 -9.70
CA ALA A 128 10.76 -5.86 -9.67
C ALA A 128 9.25 -5.90 -9.97
N PHE A 129 8.50 -4.81 -9.70
CA PHE A 129 7.07 -4.75 -10.00
C PHE A 129 6.84 -4.62 -11.50
N SER A 130 7.58 -3.70 -12.13
CA SER A 130 7.56 -3.48 -13.58
C SER A 130 8.11 -4.70 -14.35
N GLN A 131 9.25 -5.26 -13.94
CA GLN A 131 9.91 -6.37 -14.64
C GLN A 131 9.14 -7.68 -14.56
N ALA A 132 8.41 -7.91 -13.47
CA ALA A 132 7.56 -9.09 -13.33
C ALA A 132 6.23 -8.97 -14.10
N GLY A 133 6.02 -7.89 -14.86
CA GLY A 133 4.78 -7.64 -15.61
C GLY A 133 3.55 -7.59 -14.70
N LEU A 134 3.74 -7.19 -13.44
CA LEU A 134 2.67 -7.16 -12.46
C LEU A 134 1.77 -5.96 -12.74
N SER A 135 0.53 -6.24 -13.14
CA SER A 135 -0.54 -5.26 -13.24
C SER A 135 -0.99 -4.83 -11.84
N ILE A 136 -1.82 -3.79 -11.80
CA ILE A 136 -2.62 -3.49 -10.61
C ILE A 136 -3.34 -4.78 -10.17
N PRO A 137 -3.32 -5.15 -8.87
CA PRO A 137 -4.09 -6.29 -8.37
C PRO A 137 -5.61 -6.01 -8.40
N GLU A 138 -6.20 -6.08 -9.60
CA GLU A 138 -7.61 -5.74 -9.87
C GLU A 138 -8.58 -6.55 -9.00
N GLU A 139 -8.34 -7.85 -8.84
CA GLU A 139 -9.14 -8.74 -7.99
C GLU A 139 -9.15 -8.27 -6.52
N VAL A 140 -8.01 -7.79 -6.03
CA VAL A 140 -7.90 -7.25 -4.67
C VAL A 140 -8.68 -5.95 -4.56
N PHE A 141 -8.57 -5.08 -5.57
CA PHE A 141 -9.34 -3.83 -5.60
C PHE A 141 -10.85 -4.12 -5.57
N VAL A 142 -11.34 -5.00 -6.45
CA VAL A 142 -12.75 -5.39 -6.52
C VAL A 142 -13.20 -5.95 -5.17
N LYS A 143 -12.44 -6.88 -4.60
CA LYS A 143 -12.73 -7.46 -3.29
C LYS A 143 -12.84 -6.41 -2.19
N MET A 144 -11.90 -5.46 -2.14
CA MET A 144 -11.93 -4.39 -1.15
C MET A 144 -13.10 -3.44 -1.39
N ARG A 145 -13.44 -3.14 -2.65
CA ARG A 145 -14.56 -2.26 -3.01
C ARG A 145 -15.91 -2.87 -2.64
N THR A 146 -16.16 -4.13 -2.99
CA THR A 146 -17.46 -4.78 -2.80
C THR A 146 -17.60 -5.47 -1.44
N GLY A 147 -16.48 -5.76 -0.76
CA GLY A 147 -16.48 -6.59 0.45
C GLY A 147 -16.70 -8.08 0.18
N THR A 148 -16.71 -8.51 -1.08
CA THR A 148 -16.90 -9.89 -1.52
C THR A 148 -15.71 -10.34 -2.35
N SER A 149 -15.12 -11.52 -2.06
CA SER A 149 -14.16 -12.12 -3.00
C SER A 149 -14.87 -12.35 -4.34
N PRO A 150 -14.22 -12.08 -5.49
CA PRO A 150 -14.73 -12.57 -6.76
C PRO A 150 -14.84 -14.10 -6.66
N MET A 151 -16.03 -14.65 -6.96
CA MET A 151 -16.17 -16.10 -7.05
C MET A 151 -15.27 -16.61 -8.19
N PRO A 152 -14.63 -17.78 -8.01
CA PRO A 152 -13.83 -18.43 -9.05
C PRO A 152 -14.67 -18.83 -10.27
#